data_AF-X1I6I4-F1
#
_entry.id   AF-X1I6I4-F1
#
_cell.length_a   1.000
_cell.length_b   1.000
_cell.length_c   1.000
_cell.angle_alpha   90.00
_cell.angle_beta   90.00
_cell.angle_gamma   90.00
#
_symmetry.space_group_name_H-M   'P 1'
#
loop_
_entity.id
_entity.type
_entity.pdbx_description
1 polymer ?
#
loop_
_entity_poly.entity_id
_entity_poly.type
_entity_poly.pdbx_seq_one_letter_code
_entity_poly.pdbx_strand_id
1 'polypeptide(L)'
;MSIEENKAIARRWNDEIYSKGNLAAIDELFATDFVWYYAPPGVAPNLEGYKRYQTESLPPFADMNCAIEVMVAEGDKVAIRWSWRGTHKGEYMGIAPTGKQVTP
;
A
#
# COMPACT_ATOMS: atom_id res chain seq x y z
N MET A 1 -9.31 -8.86 -18.82
CA MET A 1 -8.61 -7.57 -18.81
C MET A 1 -7.32 -7.71 -19.62
N SER A 2 -6.94 -6.67 -20.32
CA SER A 2 -5.65 -6.59 -21.01
C SER A 2 -4.51 -6.35 -20.01
N ILE A 3 -3.27 -6.59 -20.46
CA ILE A 3 -2.06 -6.30 -19.69
C ILE A 3 -2.04 -4.83 -19.22
N GLU A 4 -2.41 -3.90 -20.09
CA GLU A 4 -2.38 -2.47 -19.77
C GLU A 4 -3.48 -2.06 -18.79
N GLU A 5 -4.65 -2.70 -18.86
CA GLU A 5 -5.71 -2.52 -17.84
C GLU A 5 -5.24 -3.01 -16.46
N ASN A 6 -4.61 -4.18 -16.39
CA ASN A 6 -4.07 -4.72 -15.14
C ASN A 6 -3.02 -3.78 -14.53
N LYS A 7 -2.09 -3.27 -15.36
CA LYS A 7 -1.09 -2.29 -14.93
C LYS A 7 -1.73 -0.98 -14.47
N ALA A 8 -2.79 -0.50 -15.13
CA ALA A 8 -3.49 0.71 -14.75
C ALA A 8 -4.15 0.57 -13.38
N ILE A 9 -4.78 -0.57 -13.10
CA ILE A 9 -5.36 -0.88 -11.78
C ILE A 9 -4.27 -0.91 -10.71
N ALA A 10 -3.17 -1.62 -10.97
CA ALA A 10 -2.03 -1.73 -10.05
C ALA A 10 -1.38 -0.37 -9.75
N ARG A 11 -1.32 0.53 -10.74
CA ARG A 11 -0.86 1.91 -10.55
C ARG A 11 -1.82 2.70 -9.67
N ARG A 12 -3.14 2.58 -9.91
CA ARG A 12 -4.17 3.24 -9.12
C ARG A 12 -4.13 2.81 -7.65
N TRP A 13 -3.88 1.52 -7.39
CA TRP A 13 -3.65 0.99 -6.05
C TRP A 13 -2.51 1.71 -5.32
N ASN A 14 -1.35 1.84 -5.96
CA ASN A 14 -0.21 2.56 -5.37
C ASN A 14 -0.52 4.04 -5.12
N ASP A 15 -1.07 4.72 -6.14
CA ASP A 15 -1.25 6.17 -6.09
C ASP A 15 -2.35 6.59 -5.10
N GLU A 16 -3.48 5.89 -5.08
CA GLU A 16 -4.58 6.22 -4.17
C GLU A 16 -4.20 5.89 -2.72
N ILE A 17 -3.71 4.68 -2.45
CA ILE A 17 -3.52 4.24 -1.06
C ILE A 17 -2.25 4.82 -0.46
N TYR A 18 -1.12 4.76 -1.17
CA TYR A 18 0.17 5.10 -0.60
C TYR A 18 0.57 6.55 -0.87
N SER A 19 0.32 7.07 -2.07
CA SER A 19 0.69 8.46 -2.38
C SER A 19 -0.34 9.50 -1.91
N LYS A 20 -1.64 9.16 -1.95
CA LYS A 20 -2.72 10.09 -1.53
C LYS A 20 -3.29 9.78 -0.13
N GLY A 21 -2.99 8.61 0.45
CA GLY A 21 -3.62 8.17 1.69
C GLY A 21 -5.13 7.93 1.57
N ASN A 22 -5.65 7.74 0.37
CA ASN A 22 -7.07 7.52 0.10
C ASN A 22 -7.45 6.05 0.40
N LEU A 23 -7.72 5.78 1.68
CA LEU A 23 -8.11 4.45 2.15
C LEU A 23 -9.47 3.99 1.62
N ALA A 24 -10.34 4.89 1.16
CA ALA A 24 -11.62 4.53 0.55
C ALA A 24 -11.42 3.79 -0.78
N ALA A 25 -10.29 4.01 -1.46
CA ALA A 25 -9.96 3.29 -2.68
C ALA A 25 -9.77 1.77 -2.45
N ILE A 26 -9.57 1.32 -1.21
CA ILE A 26 -9.51 -0.11 -0.89
C ILE A 26 -10.85 -0.79 -1.20
N ASP A 27 -11.97 -0.13 -0.91
CA ASP A 27 -13.30 -0.68 -1.17
C ASP A 27 -13.64 -0.72 -2.68
N GLU A 28 -12.98 0.13 -3.48
CA GLU A 28 -13.19 0.20 -4.93
C GLU A 28 -12.28 -0.74 -5.73
N LEU A 29 -11.05 -0.96 -5.25
CA LEU A 29 -9.99 -1.62 -6.02
C LEU A 29 -9.82 -3.10 -5.69
N PHE A 30 -10.32 -3.55 -4.55
CA PHE A 30 -10.11 -4.92 -4.08
C PHE A 30 -11.38 -5.76 -4.23
N ALA A 31 -11.18 -7.01 -4.63
CA ALA A 31 -12.24 -8.00 -4.62
C ALA A 31 -12.62 -8.38 -3.18
N THR A 32 -13.88 -8.76 -2.97
CA THR A 32 -14.38 -9.16 -1.65
C THR A 32 -13.75 -10.45 -1.12
N ASP A 33 -13.24 -11.29 -2.02
CA ASP A 33 -12.49 -12.52 -1.73
C ASP A 33 -10.96 -12.32 -1.75
N PHE A 34 -10.48 -11.07 -1.66
CA PHE A 34 -9.06 -10.76 -1.63
C PHE A 34 -8.32 -11.52 -0.52
N VAL A 35 -7.20 -12.14 -0.92
CA VAL A 35 -6.27 -12.85 -0.04
C VAL A 35 -4.97 -12.06 0.06
N TRP A 36 -4.61 -11.66 1.27
CA TRP A 36 -3.33 -11.00 1.53
C TRP A 36 -2.27 -12.04 1.93
N TYR A 37 -1.59 -12.59 0.92
CA TYR A 37 -0.59 -13.66 1.11
C TYR A 37 0.61 -13.30 2.01
N TYR A 38 0.88 -12.00 2.19
CA TYR A 38 2.00 -11.48 3.00
C TYR A 38 1.53 -10.67 4.21
N ALA A 39 0.34 -10.96 4.73
CA ALA A 39 -0.16 -10.31 5.93
C ALA A 39 0.82 -10.49 7.11
N PRO A 40 1.12 -9.42 7.89
CA PRO A 40 1.97 -9.53 9.07
C PRO A 40 1.39 -10.50 10.11
N PRO A 41 2.23 -11.10 10.97
CA PRO A 41 1.76 -11.92 12.07
C PRO A 41 0.72 -11.19 12.94
N GLY A 42 -0.40 -11.85 13.23
CA GLY A 42 -1.49 -11.27 14.03
C GLY A 42 -2.48 -10.40 13.24
N VAL A 43 -2.28 -10.19 11.93
CA VAL A 43 -3.23 -9.52 11.05
C VAL A 43 -4.02 -10.55 10.24
N ALA A 44 -5.33 -10.36 10.10
CA ALA A 44 -6.15 -11.24 9.29
C ALA A 44 -5.71 -11.17 7.80
N PRO A 45 -5.48 -12.29 7.10
CA PRO A 45 -4.97 -12.30 5.73
C PRO A 45 -6.06 -12.07 4.68
N ASN A 46 -6.98 -11.14 4.95
CA ASN A 46 -8.15 -10.82 4.13
C ASN A 46 -8.28 -9.31 3.91
N LEU A 47 -9.32 -8.87 3.19
CA LEU A 47 -9.57 -7.46 2.89
C LEU A 47 -9.73 -6.60 4.14
N GLU A 48 -10.45 -7.09 5.16
CA GLU A 48 -10.65 -6.38 6.42
C GLU A 48 -9.32 -6.13 7.15
N GLY A 49 -8.49 -7.17 7.27
CA GLY A 49 -7.17 -7.08 7.88
C GLY A 49 -6.24 -6.14 7.13
N TYR A 50 -6.24 -6.18 5.80
CA TYR A 50 -5.49 -5.23 4.97
C TYR A 50 -5.95 -3.79 5.19
N LYS A 51 -7.27 -3.53 5.14
CA LYS A 51 -7.84 -2.19 5.34
C LYS A 51 -7.48 -1.62 6.72
N ARG A 52 -7.64 -2.43 7.76
CA ARG A 52 -7.25 -2.05 9.13
C ARG A 52 -5.76 -1.74 9.22
N TYR A 53 -4.92 -2.61 8.68
CA TYR A 53 -3.48 -2.41 8.69
C TYR A 53 -3.06 -1.12 7.99
N GLN A 54 -3.58 -0.83 6.80
CA GLN A 54 -3.28 0.44 6.10
C GLN A 54 -3.78 1.67 6.87
N THR A 55 -4.94 1.56 7.54
CA THR A 55 -5.50 2.64 8.37
C THR A 55 -4.62 2.98 9.57
N GLU A 56 -3.97 1.98 10.16
CA GLU A 56 -3.09 2.16 11.31
C GLU A 56 -1.65 2.52 10.90
N SER A 57 -1.16 1.98 9.78
CA SER A 57 0.25 2.07 9.39
C SER A 57 0.61 3.30 8.55
N LEU A 58 -0.32 3.87 7.79
CA LEU A 58 -0.04 5.01 6.91
C LEU A 58 -0.03 6.38 7.61
N PRO A 59 -0.94 6.72 8.55
CA PRO A 59 -0.97 8.05 9.17
C PRO A 59 0.34 8.51 9.84
N PRO A 60 1.13 7.63 10.50
CA PRO A 60 2.43 8.00 11.05
C PRO A 60 3.43 8.53 10.02
N PHE A 61 3.20 8.27 8.73
CA PHE A 61 3.99 8.72 7.60
C PHE A 61 3.13 9.54 6.61
N ALA A 62 2.28 10.43 7.11
CA ALA A 62 1.35 11.21 6.27
C ALA A 62 2.01 12.09 5.17
N ASP A 63 3.32 12.32 5.24
CA ASP A 63 4.11 12.98 4.18
C ASP A 63 4.81 12.00 3.24
N MET A 64 4.40 10.73 3.27
CA MET A 64 4.96 9.69 2.44
C MET A 64 4.78 10.01 0.95
N ASN A 65 5.83 9.74 0.19
CA ASN A 65 5.82 9.81 -1.26
C ASN A 65 6.34 8.49 -1.83
N CYS A 66 5.54 7.87 -2.69
CA CYS A 66 5.82 6.58 -3.30
C CYS A 66 6.08 6.75 -4.80
N ALA A 67 7.15 6.13 -5.30
CA ALA A 67 7.52 6.13 -6.70
C ALA A 67 7.54 4.70 -7.26
N ILE A 68 6.78 4.47 -8.33
CA ILE A 68 6.86 3.23 -9.10
C ILE A 68 8.07 3.32 -10.02
N GLU A 69 9.00 2.38 -9.90
CA GLU A 69 10.22 2.33 -10.70
C GLU A 69 10.07 1.38 -11.90
N VAL A 70 9.47 0.22 -11.65
CA VAL A 70 9.28 -0.83 -12.67
C VAL A 70 7.92 -1.47 -12.45
N MET A 71 7.23 -1.75 -13.55
CA MET A 71 6.00 -2.54 -13.54
C MET A 71 6.05 -3.56 -14.67
N VAL A 72 5.98 -4.84 -14.31
CA VAL A 72 5.91 -5.96 -15.26
C VAL A 72 4.60 -6.69 -15.07
N ALA A 73 4.03 -7.21 -16.15
CA ALA A 73 2.77 -7.92 -16.11
C ALA A 73 2.82 -9.12 -17.06
N GLU A 74 2.26 -10.24 -16.59
CA GLU A 74 2.15 -11.49 -17.33
C GLU A 74 0.79 -12.12 -17.01
N GLY A 75 -0.04 -12.30 -18.04
CA GLY A 75 -1.42 -12.74 -17.86
C GLY A 75 -2.20 -11.80 -16.92
N ASP A 76 -2.66 -12.36 -15.79
CA ASP A 76 -3.42 -11.68 -14.74
C ASP A 76 -2.55 -11.14 -13.59
N LYS A 77 -1.23 -11.31 -13.65
CA LYS A 77 -0.30 -10.90 -12.58
C LYS A 77 0.41 -9.61 -12.94
N VAL A 78 0.58 -8.75 -11.94
CA VAL A 78 1.38 -7.52 -12.03
C VAL A 78 2.37 -7.51 -10.87
N ALA A 79 3.64 -7.28 -11.17
CA ALA A 79 4.67 -7.04 -10.17
C ALA A 79 5.17 -5.60 -10.29
N ILE A 80 5.33 -4.94 -9.15
CA ILE A 80 5.75 -3.54 -9.04
C ILE A 80 7.02 -3.49 -8.21
N ARG A 81 8.08 -2.89 -8.76
CA ARG A 81 9.21 -2.38 -7.98
C ARG A 81 8.96 -0.91 -7.69
N TRP A 82 8.98 -0.53 -6.43
CA TRP A 82 8.67 0.81 -5.97
C TRP A 82 9.54 1.17 -4.77
N SER A 83 9.72 2.48 -4.58
CA SER A 83 10.41 3.06 -3.44
C SER A 83 9.49 4.06 -2.74
N TRP A 84 9.70 4.27 -1.44
CA TRP A 84 8.97 5.27 -0.68
C TRP A 84 9.88 6.01 0.29
N ARG A 85 9.50 7.24 0.62
CA ARG A 85 10.15 8.06 1.64
C ARG A 85 9.08 8.77 2.45
N GLY A 86 9.33 9.00 3.73
CA GLY A 86 8.42 9.70 4.63
C GLY A 86 9.09 10.03 5.96
N THR A 87 8.45 10.86 6.77
CA THR A 87 8.95 11.22 8.10
C THR A 87 8.14 10.49 9.16
N HIS A 88 8.80 9.85 10.12
CA HIS A 88 8.13 9.18 11.23
C HIS A 88 7.57 10.21 12.23
N LYS A 89 6.29 10.58 12.05
CA LYS A 89 5.59 11.67 12.76
C LYS A 89 4.51 11.19 13.73
N GLY A 90 4.02 9.96 13.60
CA GLY A 90 3.10 9.33 14.54
C GLY A 90 3.73 8.14 15.25
N GLU A 91 3.02 7.52 16.19
CA GLU A 91 3.43 6.22 16.73
C GLU A 91 3.28 5.14 15.65
N TYR A 92 4.31 4.32 15.46
CA TYR A 92 4.31 3.24 14.48
C TYR A 92 4.83 1.96 15.12
N MET A 93 4.00 0.91 15.15
CA MET A 93 4.36 -0.41 15.69
C MET A 93 4.95 -0.34 17.13
N GLY A 94 4.38 0.53 17.97
CA GLY A 94 4.83 0.76 19.36
C GLY A 94 6.07 1.64 19.50
N ILE A 95 6.57 2.22 18.40
CA ILE A 95 7.70 3.15 18.40
C ILE A 95 7.15 4.57 18.36
N ALA A 96 7.50 5.38 19.36
CA ALA A 96 7.16 6.80 19.42
C ALA A 96 7.72 7.58 18.20
N PRO A 97 7.08 8.70 17.79
CA PRO A 97 7.50 9.47 16.62
C PRO A 97 8.93 9.98 16.77
N THR A 98 9.82 9.49 15.90
CA THR A 98 11.25 9.82 15.99
C THR A 98 11.64 11.11 15.29
N GLY A 99 10.77 11.64 14.41
CA GLY A 99 11.09 12.78 13.54
C GLY A 99 12.13 12.49 12.45
N LYS A 100 12.65 11.25 12.37
CA LYS A 100 13.63 10.85 11.36
C LYS A 100 12.95 10.56 10.02
N GLN A 101 13.67 10.83 8.95
CA GLN A 101 13.28 10.48 7.60
C GLN A 101 13.60 9.02 7.32
N VAL A 102 12.62 8.28 6.80
CA VAL A 102 12.78 6.99 6.14
C VAL A 102 13.09 7.25 4.68
N THR A 103 14.17 6.65 4.17
CA THR A 103 14.59 6.75 2.78
C THR A 103 14.60 5.35 2.13
N PRO A 104 14.44 5.26 0.80
CA PRO A 104 14.50 4.01 0.06
C PRO A 104 15.83 3.25 0.21
#